data_AF-A0A933GND5-F1
#
_entry.id   AF-A0A933GND5-F1
#
_cell.length_a   1.000
_cell.length_b   1.000
_cell.length_c   1.000
_cell.angle_alpha   90.00
_cell.angle_beta   90.00
_cell.angle_gamma   90.00
#
_symmetry.space_group_name_H-M   'P 1'
#
loop_
_entity.id
_entity.type
_entity.pdbx_description
1 polymer ?
#
loop_
_entity_poly.entity_id
_entity_poly.type
_entity_poly.pdbx_seq_one_letter_code
_entity_poly.pdbx_strand_id
1 'polypeptide(L)' 'MNIQAMAYVLFGLSLTAVFGVIIVFYYSKKRHESVETPKYRMMDDED' A
#
# COMPACT_ATOMS: atom_id res chain seq x y z
N MET A 1 29.47 -2.11 -15.40
CA MET A 1 28.90 -2.86 -14.24
C MET A 1 28.79 -4.31 -14.63
N ASN A 2 29.11 -5.23 -13.72
CA ASN A 2 28.95 -6.68 -13.93
C ASN A 2 27.45 -7.03 -14.10
N ILE A 3 27.11 -7.96 -14.99
CA ILE A 3 25.75 -8.47 -15.23
C ILE A 3 25.09 -8.92 -13.92
N GLN A 4 25.85 -9.55 -13.03
CA GLN A 4 25.36 -9.99 -11.72
C GLN A 4 24.89 -8.80 -10.87
N ALA A 5 25.69 -7.73 -10.82
CA ALA A 5 25.34 -6.53 -10.06
C ALA A 5 24.07 -5.86 -10.62
N MET A 6 23.91 -5.85 -11.95
CA MET A 6 22.71 -5.32 -12.58
C MET A 6 21.47 -6.16 -12.27
N ALA A 7 21.60 -7.49 -12.24
CA ALA A 7 20.50 -8.40 -11.88
C ALA A 7 20.04 -8.18 -10.42
N TYR A 8 20.97 -8.03 -9.46
CA TYR A 8 20.62 -7.76 -8.07
C TYR A 8 19.92 -6.41 -7.88
N VAL A 9 20.36 -5.37 -8.60
CA VAL A 9 19.71 -4.05 -8.55
C VAL A 9 18.29 -4.12 -9.12
N LEU A 10 18.11 -4.77 -10.28
CA LEU A 10 16.78 -4.94 -10.87
C LEU A 10 15.84 -5.77 -9.98
N PHE A 11 16.37 -6.81 -9.33
CA PHE A 11 15.62 -7.61 -8.37
C PHE A 11 15.21 -6.79 -7.13
N GLY A 12 16.12 -5.99 -6.59
CA GLY A 12 15.80 -5.09 -5.47
C GLY A 12 14.73 -4.09 -5.84
N LEU A 13 14.86 -3.45 -7.01
CA LEU A 13 13.87 -2.49 -7.52
C LEU A 13 12.51 -3.14 -7.76
N SER A 14 12.46 -4.35 -8.32
CA SER A 14 11.19 -5.05 -8.54
C SER A 14 10.50 -5.39 -7.21
N LEU A 15 11.27 -5.82 -6.20
CA LEU A 15 10.75 -6.10 -4.88
C LEU A 15 10.19 -4.84 -4.21
N THR A 16 10.92 -3.72 -4.26
CA THR A 16 10.44 -2.43 -3.75
C THR A 16 9.20 -1.95 -4.48
N ALA A 17 9.15 -2.10 -5.81
CA ALA A 17 7.99 -1.72 -6.62
C ALA A 17 6.74 -2.52 -6.23
N VAL A 18 6.86 -3.84 -6.05
CA VAL A 18 5.75 -4.71 -5.60
C VAL A 18 5.22 -4.26 -4.25
N PHE A 19 6.09 -4.01 -3.27
CA PHE A 19 5.65 -3.50 -1.97
C PHE A 19 5.02 -2.11 -2.07
N GLY A 20 5.59 -1.20 -2.86
CA GLY A 20 5.02 0.12 -3.10
C GLY A 20 3.60 0.04 -3.69
N VAL A 21 3.38 -0.84 -4.66
CA VAL A 21 2.05 -1.09 -5.24
C VAL A 21 1.08 -1.63 -4.19
N ILE A 22 1.50 -2.58 -3.35
CA ILE A 22 0.65 -3.12 -2.28
C ILE A 22 0.24 -2.02 -1.30
N ILE A 23 1.21 -1.21 -0.85
CA ILE A 23 0.94 -0.11 0.08
C ILE A 23 -0.04 0.88 -0.55
N VAL A 24 0.25 1.35 -1.76
CA VAL A 24 -0.62 2.31 -2.47
C VAL A 24 -2.00 1.71 -2.71
N PHE A 25 -2.11 0.44 -3.06
CA PHE A 25 -3.40 -0.22 -3.28
C PHE A 25 -4.23 -0.34 -1.99
N TYR A 26 -3.59 -0.71 -0.88
CA TYR A 26 -4.28 -0.89 0.41
C TYR A 26 -4.60 0.43 1.12
N TYR A 27 -3.68 1.39 1.07
CA TYR A 27 -3.85 2.73 1.67
C TYR A 27 -4.44 3.76 0.70
N SER A 28 -4.74 3.37 -0.54
CA SER A 28 -5.52 4.21 -1.45
C SER A 28 -6.84 4.57 -0.78
N LYS A 29 -7.14 5.87 -0.82
CA LYS A 29 -8.29 6.58 -0.23
C LYS A 29 -9.62 5.80 -0.32
N LYS A 30 -9.80 5.00 -1.37
CA LYS A 30 -10.98 4.15 -1.60
C LYS A 30 -11.19 3.04 -0.55
N ARG A 31 -10.13 2.50 0.05
CA ARG A 31 -10.20 1.50 1.14
C ARG A 31 -10.17 2.16 2.52
N HIS A 32 -9.43 3.25 2.66
CA HIS A 32 -9.36 4.00 3.92
C HIS A 32 -10.75 4.45 4.37
N GLU A 33 -11.50 5.06 3.44
CA GLU A 33 -12.86 5.53 3.72
C GLU A 33 -13.79 4.35 4.05
N SER A 34 -13.74 3.24 3.31
CA SER A 34 -14.57 2.04 3.60
C SER A 34 -14.25 1.36 4.93
N VAL A 35 -13.01 1.42 5.42
CA VAL A 35 -12.60 0.83 6.71
C VAL A 35 -12.87 1.77 7.87
N GLU A 36 -12.79 3.09 7.66
CA GLU A 36 -13.09 4.08 8.69
C GLU A 36 -14.58 4.45 8.78
N THR A 37 -15.35 4.32 7.69
CA THR A 37 -16.81 4.56 7.69
C THR A 37 -17.53 3.82 8.83
N PRO A 38 -17.30 2.51 9.09
CA PRO A 38 -17.92 1.83 10.23
C PRO A 38 -17.45 2.35 11.59
N LYS A 39 -16.28 2.99 11.69
CA LYS A 39 -15.80 3.63 12.92
C LYS A 39 -16.53 4.95 13.20
N TYR A 40 -16.78 5.77 12.17
CA TYR A 40 -17.55 7.00 12.30
C TYR A 40 -19.04 6.73 12.53
N ARG A 41 -19.58 5.65 11.94
CA ARG A 41 -20.98 5.24 12.14
C ARG A 41 -21.33 4.82 13.57
N MET A 42 -20.34 4.44 14.40
CA MET A 42 -20.58 4.17 15.82
C MET A 42 -20.68 5.44 16.67
N MET A 43 -20.18 6.59 16.18
CA MET A 43 -20.19 7.85 16.91
C MET A 43 -21.40 8.73 16.58
N ASP A 44 -22.01 8.54 15.41
CA ASP A 44 -23.25 9.26 15.03
C ASP A 44 -24.52 8.66 15.65
N ASP A 45 -24.44 7.45 16.24
CA ASP A 45 -25.59 6.80 16.92
C ASP A 45 -25.76 7.28 18.39
N GLU A 46 -24.93 8.21 18.87
CA GLU A 46 -24.97 8.76 20.25
C GLU A 46 -25.70 10.13 20.39
N ASP A 47 -26.26 10.69 19.31
CA ASP A 47 -27.09 11.92 19.33
C ASP A 47 -28.60 11.65 19.16
#